data_AF-A0A4Z1C2B3-F1
#
_entry.id   AF-A0A4Z1C2B3-F1
#
_cell.length_a   1.000
_cell.length_b   1.000
_cell.length_c   1.000
_cell.angle_alpha   90.00
_cell.angle_beta   90.00
_cell.angle_gamma   90.00
#
_symmetry.space_group_name_H-M   'P 1'
#
loop_
_entity.id
_entity.type
_entity.pdbx_description
1 polymer ?
#
loop_
_entity_poly.entity_id
_entity_poly.type
_entity_poly.pdbx_seq_one_letter_code
_entity_poly.pdbx_strand_id
1 'polypeptide(L)' 'MSDKKETELNYHEEENAMVQDLDDLKELGKEMEQISEENDEEKFSQSHDSDVRSDLD' A
#
# COMPACT_ATOMS: atom_id res chain seq x y z
N MET A 1 34.23 2.89 24.79
CA MET A 1 33.07 3.10 23.91
C MET A 1 31.91 2.38 24.57
N SER A 2 31.05 3.13 25.24
CA SER A 2 29.84 2.59 25.87
C SER A 2 28.72 3.50 25.43
N ASP A 3 28.33 3.32 24.17
CA ASP A 3 27.20 3.97 23.54
C ASP A 3 25.93 3.47 24.24
N LYS A 4 25.60 4.12 25.36
CA LYS A 4 24.30 4.01 26.04
C LYS A 4 23.24 4.70 25.19
N LYS A 5 22.94 4.15 24.02
CA LYS A 5 21.80 4.54 23.19
C LYS A 5 20.80 3.39 23.19
N GLU A 6 20.39 2.96 24.37
CA GLU A 6 19.22 2.12 24.52
C GLU A 6 18.00 3.03 24.72
N THR A 7 16.98 2.80 23.91
CA THR A 7 15.56 2.98 24.26
C THR A 7 14.92 4.39 24.21
N GLU A 8 15.17 5.17 23.16
CA GLU A 8 14.15 6.16 22.68
C GLU A 8 13.58 5.74 21.32
N LEU A 9 13.64 4.45 21.02
CA LEU A 9 13.13 3.90 19.77
C LEU A 9 11.66 3.53 20.00
N ASN A 10 10.77 4.37 19.48
CA ASN A 10 9.44 4.00 19.03
C ASN A 10 8.32 3.78 20.08
N TYR A 11 8.16 4.70 21.05
CA TYR A 11 7.04 4.68 22.01
C TYR A 11 5.64 4.79 21.38
N HIS A 12 5.53 5.02 20.07
CA HIS A 12 4.27 5.19 19.33
C HIS A 12 4.09 4.13 18.22
N GLU A 13 4.88 3.05 18.20
CA GLU A 13 4.76 2.02 17.14
C GLU A 13 3.38 1.36 17.16
N GLU A 14 2.85 1.08 18.35
CA GLU A 14 1.49 0.55 18.55
C GLU A 14 0.41 1.54 18.08
N GLU A 15 0.63 2.85 18.22
CA GLU A 15 -0.35 3.87 17.82
C GLU A 15 -0.43 4.03 16.29
N ASN A 16 0.68 3.79 15.58
CA ASN A 16 0.75 3.85 14.11
C ASN A 16 0.57 2.48 13.44
N ALA A 17 0.22 1.44 14.21
CA ALA A 17 -0.02 0.13 13.66
C ALA A 17 -1.25 0.17 12.74
N MET A 18 -1.03 -0.10 11.45
CA MET A 18 -2.11 -0.15 10.45
C MET A 18 -3.04 -1.36 10.62
N VAL A 19 -2.67 -2.27 11.52
CA VAL A 19 -3.34 -3.54 11.79
C VAL A 19 -3.08 -3.89 13.24
N GLN A 20 -4.12 -4.18 14.01
CA GLN A 20 -4.00 -4.55 15.42
C GLN A 20 -4.16 -6.05 15.64
N ASP A 21 -5.02 -6.71 14.83
CA ASP A 21 -5.26 -8.14 14.93
C ASP A 21 -5.47 -8.84 13.58
N LEU A 22 -5.80 -10.14 13.63
CA LEU A 22 -6.01 -10.95 12.44
C LEU A 22 -7.30 -10.56 11.68
N ASP A 23 -8.29 -10.02 12.37
CA ASP A 23 -9.55 -9.65 11.74
C ASP A 23 -9.38 -8.34 10.94
N ASP A 24 -8.59 -7.39 11.44
CA ASP A 24 -8.14 -6.21 10.69
C ASP A 24 -7.39 -6.59 9.41
N LEU A 25 -6.51 -7.60 9.45
CA LEU A 25 -5.82 -8.10 8.25
C LEU A 25 -6.78 -8.64 7.20
N LYS A 26 -7.83 -9.34 7.63
CA LYS A 26 -8.83 -9.90 6.72
C LYS A 26 -9.69 -8.81 6.11
N GLU A 27 -10.07 -7.80 6.89
CA GLU A 27 -10.83 -6.66 6.41
C GLU A 27 -10.02 -5.87 5.37
N LEU A 28 -8.77 -5.52 5.70
CA LEU A 28 -7.85 -4.86 4.77
C LEU A 28 -7.64 -5.69 3.48
N GLY A 29 -7.53 -7.02 3.61
CA GLY A 29 -7.39 -7.91 2.45
C GLY A 29 -8.60 -7.86 1.50
N LYS A 30 -9.82 -7.74 2.03
CA LYS A 30 -11.04 -7.62 1.22
C LYS A 30 -11.13 -6.27 0.52
N GLU A 31 -10.79 -5.18 1.23
CA GLU A 31 -10.77 -3.84 0.64
C GLU A 31 -9.75 -3.75 -0.50
N MET A 32 -8.57 -4.36 -0.31
CA MET A 32 -7.54 -4.44 -1.34
C MET A 32 -7.99 -5.22 -2.57
N GLU A 33 -8.71 -6.34 -2.40
CA GLU A 33 -9.25 -7.11 -3.51
C GLU A 33 -10.26 -6.28 -4.31
N GLN A 34 -11.19 -5.61 -3.64
CA GLN A 34 -12.19 -4.75 -4.28
C GLN A 34 -11.54 -3.61 -5.09
N ILE A 35 -10.57 -2.90 -4.51
CA ILE A 35 -9.86 -1.80 -5.17
C ILE A 35 -9.02 -2.33 -6.35
N SER A 36 -8.40 -3.51 -6.20
CA SER A 36 -7.62 -4.11 -7.27
C SER A 36 -8.49 -4.46 -8.48
N GLU A 37 -9.68 -5.02 -8.25
CA GLU A 37 -10.64 -5.32 -9.31
C GLU A 37 -11.14 -4.05 -9.99
N GLU A 38 -11.54 -3.03 -9.22
CA GLU A 38 -12.01 -1.75 -9.75
C GLU A 38 -10.92 -1.05 -10.59
N ASN A 39 -9.67 -1.01 -10.08
CA ASN A 39 -8.54 -0.44 -10.81
C ASN A 39 -8.24 -1.18 -12.12
N ASP A 40 -8.36 -2.52 -12.14
CA ASP A 40 -8.14 -3.30 -13.35
C ASP A 40 -9.24 -3.06 -14.38
N GLU A 41 -10.50 -2.96 -13.96
CA GLU A 41 -11.64 -2.64 -14.84
C GLU A 41 -11.55 -1.20 -15.40
N GLU A 42 -11.21 -0.22 -14.55
CA GLU A 42 -10.99 1.16 -14.97
C GLU A 42 -9.85 1.25 -15.98
N LYS A 43 -8.70 0.62 -15.68
CA LYS A 43 -7.55 0.63 -16.58
C LYS A 43 -7.84 -0.08 -17.91
N PHE A 44 -8.68 -1.11 -17.90
CA PHE A 44 -9.13 -1.78 -19.12
C PHE A 44 -10.03 -0.88 -19.98
N SER A 45 -10.92 -0.11 -19.35
CA SER A 45 -11.85 0.80 -20.05
C SER A 45 -11.22 2.13 -20.48
N GLN A 46 -10.05 2.49 -19.93
CA GLN A 46 -9.37 3.73 -20.23
C GLN A 46 -8.84 3.76 -21.68
N SER A 47 -9.25 4.74 -22.47
CA SER A 47 -8.69 4.97 -23.80
C SER A 47 -7.21 5.34 -23.71
N HIS A 48 -6.33 4.59 -24.38
CA HIS A 48 -4.91 4.87 -24.41
C HIS A 48 -4.58 5.80 -25.58
N ASP A 49 -3.98 6.94 -25.28
CA ASP A 49 -3.45 7.85 -26.30
C ASP A 49 -2.21 7.19 -26.94
N SER A 50 -2.26 7.03 -28.26
CA SER A 50 -1.17 6.42 -29.03
C SER A 50 0.05 7.33 -29.15
N ASP A 51 -0.11 8.64 -28.94
CA ASP A 51 0.96 9.63 -29.13
C ASP A 51 1.91 9.70 -27.92
N VAL A 52 1.51 9.16 -26.76
CA VAL A 52 2.35 9.01 -25.56
C VAL A 52 3.08 7.66 -25.50
N ARG A 53 2.90 6.80 -26.51
CA ARG A 53 3.63 5.53 -26.62
C ARG A 53 5.06 5.78 -27.09
N SER A 54 6.00 5.66 -26.17
CA SER A 54 7.43 5.86 -26.44
C SER A 54 8.12 4.65 -27.09
N ASP A 55 7.42 3.54 -27.33
CA ASP A 55 7.94 2.34 -27.99
C ASP A 55 7.87 2.40 -29.51
N LEU A 56 7.28 3.46 -30.06
CA LEU A 56 7.06 3.62 -31.49
C LEU A 56 8.19 4.38 -32.22
N ASP A 57 9.22 4.81 -31.49
CA ASP A 57 10.45 5.46 -31.99
C ASP A 57 11.67 4.52 -32.01
#